data_AF-A0A9E6JLA9-F1
#
_entry.id   AF-A0A9E6JLA9-F1
#
_cell.length_a   1.000
_cell.length_b   1.000
_cell.length_c   1.000
_cell.angle_alpha   90.00
_cell.angle_beta   90.00
_cell.angle_gamma   90.00
#
_symmetry.space_group_name_H-M   'P 1'
#
loop_
_entity.id
_entity.type
_entity.pdbx_description
1 polymer ?
#
loop_
_entity_poly.entity_id
_entity_poly.type
_entity_poly.pdbx_seq_one_letter_code
_entity_poly.pdbx_strand_id
1 'polypeptide(L)'
;MFLHLRDGRFWLETGLRVNLEPFAYTVPGMPFEKAEWLYRLGLYALYRAGGFNLLILLQAALGTLTIFLLGKLMLRRWRHAGAVAGLLALAVLAPLTRMFSVNPNAVTYLFLPLVLLRLEDYRETGGTVPRGDAGLWKLPVLTLAWANLHAGFLTLFVFLGAYLLDDGWHAWRQRDRAALHRVKTLSVVSVLIFLAGGVNPQGFGIYAHALNWLGFSAETILPGKGAVPALGEAPFFFILLALAWSAQLLNWSRMRLRDALPLLVFSYLALRAYHTLPLFFLAALPPLTQNLADLRAHFRPSAQREPRAQGAGWWLGGALALLILITAAGSGYAFRPGEIPRMFPQGALSWLEQHPLSGRLLTHDTWGGYAGWRTHGRLKIFLDNRFSPFNETLRDDYRKMFSGDPHECLPLLDRYSIQGVLVSPKNDLRFFQTLWGSHLWTLVYWDDVSLLYVRNSAANVKMLRDFAFVAVDPRHTPYFNPSLSDQALAEIRRAQTQAPDSFLPFFFEGDLALRKGNFPASRAALERSRTLAPAHPPTLLNLGILDRKENRLPQAEVRLRQVLNMPADTPVLGMAAFQLALLLSQEADAARRREAGQWAEKALLWMPGWEPALDLKQRLQTTK
;
A
#
# COMPACT_ATOMS: atom_id res chain seq x y z
N MET A 1 -0.61 -9.38 1.87
CA MET A 1 -1.35 -10.45 1.16
C MET A 1 -0.47 -11.61 0.68
N PHE A 2 0.38 -11.46 -0.36
CA PHE A 2 1.10 -12.60 -0.96
C PHE A 2 1.99 -13.40 0.00
N LEU A 3 2.63 -12.74 0.97
CA LEU A 3 3.35 -13.41 2.05
C LEU A 3 2.46 -14.38 2.83
N HIS A 4 1.26 -13.94 3.21
CA HIS A 4 0.29 -14.77 3.92
C HIS A 4 -0.20 -15.95 3.08
N LEU A 5 -0.41 -15.73 1.78
CA LEU A 5 -0.81 -16.82 0.87
C LEU A 5 0.32 -17.83 0.66
N ARG A 6 1.57 -17.36 0.48
CA ARG A 6 2.76 -18.20 0.35
C ARG A 6 2.95 -19.09 1.57
N ASP A 7 2.93 -18.49 2.76
CA ASP A 7 3.15 -19.20 4.00
C ASP A 7 1.98 -20.15 4.31
N GLY A 8 0.74 -19.73 4.04
CA GLY A 8 -0.45 -20.57 4.17
C GLY A 8 -0.42 -21.80 3.26
N ARG A 9 -0.01 -21.64 2.00
CA ARG A 9 0.20 -22.77 1.09
C ARG A 9 1.28 -23.70 1.60
N PHE A 10 2.43 -23.14 1.96
CA PHE A 10 3.56 -23.92 2.45
C PHE A 10 3.19 -24.76 3.67
N TRP A 11 2.51 -24.18 4.67
CA TRP A 11 2.07 -24.94 5.84
C TRP A 11 0.94 -25.93 5.56
N LEU A 12 0.09 -25.69 4.55
CA LEU A 12 -0.88 -26.69 4.12
C LEU A 12 -0.19 -27.94 3.54
N GLU A 13 0.91 -27.74 2.81
CA GLU A 13 1.69 -28.80 2.18
C GLU A 13 2.63 -29.53 3.15
N THR A 14 3.34 -28.80 4.02
CA THR A 14 4.39 -29.36 4.89
C THR A 14 3.93 -29.59 6.34
N GLY A 15 2.77 -29.05 6.71
CA GLY A 15 2.39 -28.86 8.10
C GLY A 15 3.23 -27.80 8.83
N LEU A 16 2.91 -27.56 10.10
CA LEU A 16 3.62 -26.61 10.98
C LEU A 16 4.95 -27.15 11.54
N ARG A 17 5.52 -28.21 10.97
CA ARG A 17 6.73 -28.87 11.50
C ARG A 17 8.02 -28.10 11.15
N VAL A 18 8.02 -27.37 10.05
CA VAL A 18 9.17 -26.57 9.61
C VAL A 18 9.34 -25.38 10.55
N ASN A 19 10.49 -25.28 11.22
CA ASN A 19 10.78 -24.25 12.22
C ASN A 19 11.79 -23.20 11.72
N LEU A 20 12.42 -23.41 10.56
CA LEU A 20 13.48 -22.56 10.03
C LEU A 20 12.99 -21.85 8.75
N GLU A 21 13.46 -20.63 8.53
CA GLU A 21 13.09 -19.76 7.40
C GLU A 21 13.38 -20.47 6.07
N PRO A 22 12.34 -20.79 5.26
CA PRO A 22 12.54 -21.59 4.06
C PRO A 22 12.69 -20.76 2.78
N PHE A 23 12.40 -19.45 2.80
CA PHE A 23 12.31 -18.65 1.57
C PHE A 23 13.50 -17.73 1.34
N ALA A 24 14.11 -17.20 2.39
CA ALA A 24 15.22 -16.26 2.27
C ALA A 24 16.60 -16.93 2.42
N TYR A 25 17.49 -16.72 1.45
CA TYR A 25 18.85 -17.31 1.49
C TYR A 25 19.86 -16.52 2.33
N THR A 26 19.50 -15.30 2.75
CA THR A 26 20.35 -14.37 3.51
C THR A 26 20.31 -14.63 5.02
N VAL A 27 19.29 -15.35 5.49
CA VAL A 27 19.05 -15.65 6.90
C VAL A 27 18.88 -17.16 7.14
N PRO A 28 19.82 -18.00 6.67
CA PRO A 28 19.70 -19.45 6.83
C PRO A 28 19.63 -19.80 8.32
N GLY A 29 18.70 -20.68 8.69
CA GLY A 29 18.56 -21.16 10.07
C GLY A 29 17.85 -20.20 11.03
N MET A 30 17.38 -19.03 10.58
CA MET A 30 16.54 -18.18 11.42
C MET A 30 15.16 -18.83 11.66
N PRO A 31 14.51 -18.60 12.82
CA PRO A 31 13.19 -19.15 13.10
C PRO A 31 12.12 -18.68 12.11
N PHE A 32 11.30 -19.61 11.62
CA PHE A 32 10.14 -19.29 10.79
C PHE A 32 8.97 -18.90 11.68
N GLU A 33 8.54 -17.64 11.57
CA GLU A 33 7.50 -17.06 12.41
C GLU A 33 6.11 -17.65 12.15
N LYS A 34 5.45 -18.11 13.22
CA LYS A 34 4.15 -18.82 13.19
C LYS A 34 3.05 -18.09 13.96
N ALA A 35 3.27 -16.82 14.33
CA ALA A 35 2.36 -16.06 15.16
C ALA A 35 0.91 -16.06 14.64
N GLU A 36 0.75 -15.92 13.32
CA GLU A 36 -0.55 -15.77 12.64
C GLU A 36 -0.92 -17.00 11.81
N TRP A 37 -0.48 -18.21 12.23
CA TRP A 37 -0.58 -19.40 11.40
C TRP A 37 -2.01 -19.71 10.94
N LEU A 38 -3.00 -19.55 11.83
CA LEU A 38 -4.39 -19.86 11.53
C LEU A 38 -4.96 -18.87 10.49
N TYR A 39 -4.56 -17.60 10.57
CA TYR A 39 -4.95 -16.60 9.58
C TYR A 39 -4.38 -16.94 8.21
N ARG A 40 -3.08 -17.28 8.13
CA ARG A 40 -2.43 -17.58 6.85
C ARG A 40 -2.99 -18.87 6.21
N LEU A 41 -3.22 -19.92 7.00
CA LEU A 41 -3.89 -21.14 6.53
C LEU A 41 -5.31 -20.88 6.06
N GLY A 42 -6.13 -20.19 6.87
CA GLY A 42 -7.51 -19.86 6.53
C GLY A 42 -7.59 -18.99 5.27
N LEU A 43 -6.70 -18.01 5.14
CA LEU A 43 -6.62 -17.15 3.96
C LEU A 43 -6.29 -17.94 2.70
N TYR A 44 -5.31 -18.85 2.75
CA TYR A 44 -4.97 -19.68 1.59
C TYR A 44 -6.08 -20.69 1.25
N ALA A 45 -6.73 -21.29 2.25
CA ALA A 45 -7.87 -22.18 2.02
C ALA A 45 -9.02 -21.45 1.31
N LEU A 46 -9.30 -20.21 1.72
CA LEU A 46 -10.30 -19.36 1.09
C LEU A 46 -9.91 -18.98 -0.35
N TYR A 47 -8.64 -18.64 -0.57
CA TYR A 47 -8.10 -18.40 -1.90
C TYR A 47 -8.24 -19.63 -2.81
N ARG A 48 -7.96 -20.83 -2.30
CA ARG A 48 -8.12 -22.08 -3.06
C ARG A 48 -9.60 -22.34 -3.44
N ALA A 49 -10.55 -21.93 -2.60
CA ALA A 49 -11.98 -22.14 -2.84
C ALA A 49 -12.59 -21.15 -3.86
N GLY A 50 -12.18 -19.88 -3.84
CA GLY A 50 -12.83 -18.83 -4.64
C GLY A 50 -11.92 -17.73 -5.17
N GLY A 51 -10.61 -17.94 -5.17
CA GLY A 51 -9.61 -17.00 -5.64
C GLY A 51 -9.60 -15.68 -4.88
N PHE A 52 -9.16 -14.61 -5.55
CA PHE A 52 -9.10 -13.27 -4.97
C PHE A 52 -10.49 -12.69 -4.63
N ASN A 53 -11.54 -13.10 -5.34
CA ASN A 53 -12.90 -12.62 -5.10
C ASN A 53 -13.35 -12.95 -3.67
N LEU A 54 -13.10 -14.18 -3.22
CA LEU A 54 -13.50 -14.60 -1.89
C LEU A 54 -12.68 -13.93 -0.78
N LEU A 55 -11.41 -13.59 -1.06
CA LEU A 55 -10.59 -12.78 -0.15
C LEU A 55 -11.13 -11.35 0.00
N ILE A 56 -11.58 -10.75 -1.10
CA ILE A 56 -12.18 -9.41 -1.10
C ILE A 56 -13.51 -9.44 -0.35
N LEU A 57 -14.35 -10.46 -0.56
CA LEU A 57 -15.61 -10.64 0.16
C LEU A 57 -15.38 -10.82 1.66
N LEU A 58 -14.38 -11.63 2.06
CA LEU A 58 -13.99 -11.75 3.47
C LEU A 58 -13.61 -10.39 4.05
N GLN A 59 -12.75 -9.63 3.37
CA GLN A 59 -12.29 -8.34 3.86
C GLN A 59 -13.44 -7.32 3.97
N ALA A 60 -14.34 -7.30 2.99
CA ALA A 60 -15.54 -6.48 3.02
C ALA A 60 -16.44 -6.87 4.20
N ALA A 61 -16.68 -8.17 4.41
CA ALA A 61 -17.47 -8.68 5.53
C ALA A 61 -16.87 -8.32 6.89
N LEU A 62 -15.55 -8.47 7.07
CA LEU A 62 -14.85 -8.09 8.29
C LEU A 62 -14.96 -6.57 8.55
N GLY A 63 -14.78 -5.75 7.52
CA GLY A 63 -14.94 -4.30 7.61
C GLY A 63 -16.36 -3.89 7.99
N THR A 64 -17.37 -4.41 7.29
CA THR A 64 -18.79 -4.15 7.56
C THR A 64 -19.17 -4.57 8.98
N LEU A 65 -18.75 -5.76 9.41
CA LEU A 65 -19.05 -6.26 10.75
C LEU A 65 -18.36 -5.42 11.83
N THR A 66 -17.13 -4.97 11.59
CA THR A 66 -16.43 -4.04 12.49
C THR A 66 -17.21 -2.74 12.69
N ILE A 67 -17.64 -2.11 11.58
CA ILE A 67 -18.45 -0.89 11.62
C ILE A 67 -19.78 -1.13 12.34
N PHE A 68 -20.45 -2.25 12.06
CA PHE A 68 -21.68 -2.63 12.72
C PHE A 68 -21.51 -2.79 14.24
N LEU A 69 -20.49 -3.50 14.71
CA LEU A 69 -20.23 -3.71 16.14
C LEU A 69 -19.85 -2.41 16.86
N LEU A 70 -19.07 -1.53 16.20
CA LEU A 70 -18.79 -0.20 16.73
C LEU A 70 -20.06 0.63 16.87
N GLY A 71 -20.91 0.63 15.84
CA GLY A 71 -22.21 1.27 15.90
C GLY A 71 -23.06 0.79 17.07
N LYS A 72 -23.11 -0.53 17.26
CA LYS A 72 -23.79 -1.15 18.40
C LYS A 72 -23.21 -0.70 19.74
N LEU A 73 -21.88 -0.65 19.87
CA LEU A 73 -21.19 -0.18 21.08
C LEU A 73 -21.53 1.28 21.38
N MET A 74 -21.56 2.13 20.36
CA MET A 74 -21.89 3.55 20.51
C MET A 74 -23.35 3.76 20.87
N LEU A 75 -24.29 3.08 20.21
CA LEU A 75 -25.72 3.15 20.53
C LEU A 75 -26.02 2.66 21.95
N ARG A 76 -25.27 1.66 22.43
CA ARG A 76 -25.41 1.16 23.80
C ARG A 76 -24.95 2.18 24.83
N ARG A 77 -23.78 2.80 24.62
CA ARG A 77 -23.27 3.83 25.52
C ARG A 77 -24.04 5.15 25.41
N TRP A 78 -24.68 5.45 24.27
CA TRP A 78 -25.26 6.75 23.94
C TRP A 78 -26.64 6.63 23.26
N ARG A 79 -27.74 6.91 23.99
CA ARG A 79 -29.15 6.87 23.49
C ARG A 79 -29.52 8.03 22.52
N HIS A 80 -28.57 8.75 21.93
CA HIS A 80 -28.81 9.94 21.10
C HIS A 80 -28.15 9.84 19.71
N ALA A 81 -28.83 10.38 18.67
CA ALA A 81 -28.48 10.28 17.25
C ALA A 81 -27.09 10.81 16.81
N GLY A 82 -26.33 11.45 17.71
CA GLY A 82 -24.90 11.71 17.48
C GLY A 82 -24.06 10.43 17.34
N ALA A 83 -24.53 9.30 17.88
CA ALA A 83 -23.93 7.98 17.71
C ALA A 83 -23.89 7.50 16.24
N VAL A 84 -24.84 7.96 15.42
CA VAL A 84 -24.92 7.66 13.97
C VAL A 84 -23.99 8.57 13.15
N ALA A 85 -23.81 9.83 13.56
CA ALA A 85 -22.79 10.71 13.01
C ALA A 85 -21.37 10.21 13.33
N GLY A 86 -21.15 9.56 14.49
CA GLY A 86 -19.92 8.86 14.84
C GLY A 86 -19.65 7.62 13.97
N LEU A 87 -20.69 6.82 13.68
CA LEU A 87 -20.66 5.73 12.69
C LEU A 87 -20.25 6.20 11.29
N LEU A 88 -20.76 7.35 10.87
CA LEU A 88 -20.50 7.92 9.54
C LEU A 88 -19.11 8.57 9.49
N ALA A 89 -18.67 9.29 10.54
CA ALA A 89 -17.30 9.78 10.69
C ALA A 89 -16.22 8.67 10.78
N LEU A 90 -16.61 7.48 11.27
CA LEU A 90 -15.77 6.28 11.32
C LEU A 90 -15.59 5.60 9.96
N ALA A 91 -16.69 5.44 9.20
CA ALA A 91 -16.64 4.96 7.82
C ALA A 91 -15.81 5.89 6.93
N VAL A 92 -15.73 7.17 7.30
CA VAL A 92 -14.97 8.26 6.67
C VAL A 92 -13.46 8.24 6.96
N LEU A 93 -12.99 7.61 8.05
CA LEU A 93 -11.54 7.49 8.37
C LEU A 93 -10.91 6.19 7.87
N ALA A 94 -11.73 5.20 7.52
CA ALA A 94 -11.34 3.95 6.89
C ALA A 94 -10.57 4.07 5.53
N PRO A 95 -10.66 5.17 4.75
CA PRO A 95 -9.86 5.37 3.54
C PRO A 95 -8.38 5.67 3.76
N LEU A 96 -7.87 5.75 5.01
CA LEU A 96 -6.40 5.79 5.27
C LEU A 96 -5.70 4.42 5.04
N THR A 97 -6.22 3.65 4.08
CA THR A 97 -5.52 2.74 3.15
C THR A 97 -5.16 1.31 3.58
N ARG A 98 -5.48 0.84 4.80
CA ARG A 98 -5.18 -0.57 5.19
C ARG A 98 -6.36 -1.43 5.65
N MET A 99 -7.49 -0.86 6.07
CA MET A 99 -8.64 -1.65 6.54
C MET A 99 -9.30 -2.49 5.44
N PHE A 100 -9.15 -2.12 4.17
CA PHE A 100 -9.68 -2.88 3.02
C PHE A 100 -8.60 -3.65 2.25
N SER A 101 -7.36 -3.62 2.74
CA SER A 101 -6.31 -4.49 2.22
C SER A 101 -6.40 -5.84 2.94
N VAL A 102 -6.15 -6.95 2.23
CA VAL A 102 -6.09 -8.29 2.83
C VAL A 102 -4.91 -8.33 3.82
N ASN A 103 -5.23 -8.15 5.10
CA ASN A 103 -4.28 -7.94 6.19
C ASN A 103 -4.82 -8.54 7.52
N PRO A 104 -3.99 -9.26 8.29
CA PRO A 104 -4.31 -9.77 9.62
C PRO A 104 -4.90 -8.73 10.60
N ASN A 105 -4.52 -7.47 10.47
CA ASN A 105 -5.01 -6.36 11.29
C ASN A 105 -6.54 -6.27 11.37
N ALA A 106 -7.24 -6.65 10.30
CA ALA A 106 -8.70 -6.64 10.24
C ALA A 106 -9.34 -7.53 11.31
N VAL A 107 -8.67 -8.61 11.72
CA VAL A 107 -9.11 -9.47 12.82
C VAL A 107 -9.12 -8.68 14.14
N THR A 108 -8.05 -7.94 14.42
CA THR A 108 -7.98 -7.10 15.63
C THR A 108 -9.03 -6.01 15.63
N TYR A 109 -9.27 -5.37 14.48
CA TYR A 109 -10.28 -4.33 14.37
C TYR A 109 -11.70 -4.86 14.61
N LEU A 110 -11.97 -6.10 14.21
CA LEU A 110 -13.25 -6.76 14.48
C LEU A 110 -13.40 -7.21 15.95
N PHE A 111 -12.36 -7.85 16.49
CA PHE A 111 -12.43 -8.49 17.80
C PHE A 111 -12.45 -7.47 18.93
N LEU A 112 -11.81 -6.31 18.75
CA LEU A 112 -11.74 -5.31 19.80
C LEU A 112 -13.12 -4.73 20.19
N PRO A 113 -13.97 -4.23 19.26
CA PRO A 113 -15.35 -3.82 19.58
C PRO A 113 -16.19 -4.94 20.20
N LEU A 114 -15.98 -6.19 19.76
CA LEU A 114 -16.67 -7.35 20.32
C LEU A 114 -16.34 -7.53 21.80
N VAL A 115 -15.06 -7.45 22.17
CA VAL A 115 -14.62 -7.50 23.57
C VAL A 115 -15.24 -6.36 24.37
N LEU A 116 -15.16 -5.12 23.86
CA LEU A 116 -15.67 -3.95 24.57
C LEU A 116 -17.18 -4.08 24.85
N LEU A 117 -17.95 -4.59 23.90
CA LEU A 117 -19.37 -4.89 24.10
C LEU A 117 -19.60 -5.86 25.26
N ARG A 118 -18.79 -6.92 25.38
CA ARG A 118 -18.89 -7.90 26.48
C ARG A 118 -18.48 -7.33 27.83
N LEU A 119 -17.48 -6.44 27.84
CA LEU A 119 -17.09 -5.74 29.07
C LEU A 119 -18.18 -4.76 29.52
N GLU A 120 -18.88 -4.10 28.60
CA GLU A 120 -20.05 -3.27 28.94
C GLU A 120 -21.25 -4.13 29.40
N ASP A 121 -21.55 -5.26 28.75
CA ASP A 121 -22.58 -6.24 29.19
C ASP A 121 -22.39 -6.62 30.67
N TYR A 122 -21.15 -6.95 31.02
CA TYR A 122 -20.81 -7.37 32.37
C TYR A 122 -20.96 -6.25 33.42
N ARG A 123 -20.73 -4.99 33.03
CA ARG A 123 -20.89 -3.84 33.94
C ARG A 123 -22.35 -3.47 34.15
N GLU A 124 -23.16 -3.46 33.10
CA GLU A 124 -24.59 -3.13 33.18
C GLU A 124 -25.37 -4.10 34.07
N THR A 125 -24.92 -5.35 34.14
CA THR A 125 -25.49 -6.39 35.02
C THR A 125 -25.02 -6.29 36.48
N GLY A 126 -24.34 -5.20 36.86
CA GLY A 126 -23.87 -4.98 38.24
C GLY A 126 -22.76 -5.94 38.67
N GLY A 127 -22.10 -6.62 37.71
CA GLY A 127 -21.13 -7.68 38.00
C GLY A 127 -21.77 -9.04 38.32
N THR A 128 -23.10 -9.15 38.33
CA THR A 128 -23.77 -10.44 38.40
C THR A 128 -23.84 -11.03 37.01
N VAL A 129 -23.19 -12.17 36.78
CA VAL A 129 -23.40 -12.93 35.54
C VAL A 129 -24.81 -13.51 35.64
N PRO A 130 -25.78 -13.11 34.80
CA PRO A 130 -27.11 -13.74 34.82
C PRO A 130 -26.93 -15.26 34.68
N ARG A 131 -27.63 -16.06 35.48
CA ARG A 131 -27.62 -17.53 35.33
C ARG A 131 -28.09 -17.87 33.90
N GLY A 132 -27.13 -18.16 33.01
CA GLY A 132 -27.36 -18.42 31.58
C GLY A 132 -26.53 -17.56 30.61
N ASP A 133 -26.07 -16.37 30.99
CA ASP A 133 -25.27 -15.51 30.09
C ASP A 133 -23.77 -15.61 30.38
N ALA A 134 -23.14 -16.63 29.78
CA ALA A 134 -21.70 -16.89 29.89
C ALA A 134 -20.83 -15.90 29.06
N GLY A 135 -21.32 -14.72 28.71
CA GLY A 135 -20.67 -13.78 27.78
C GLY A 135 -19.22 -13.44 28.12
N LEU A 136 -18.92 -13.16 29.38
CA LEU A 136 -17.56 -12.81 29.84
C LEU A 136 -16.61 -14.02 29.80
N TRP A 137 -17.12 -15.21 30.12
CA TRP A 137 -16.36 -16.46 30.11
C TRP A 137 -16.04 -16.97 28.70
N LYS A 138 -16.62 -16.35 27.66
CA LYS A 138 -16.24 -16.57 26.26
C LYS A 138 -14.99 -15.79 25.84
N LEU A 139 -14.54 -14.81 26.63
CA LEU A 139 -13.37 -14.00 26.29
C LEU A 139 -12.07 -14.84 26.16
N PRO A 140 -11.76 -15.81 27.05
CA PRO A 140 -10.61 -16.69 26.85
C PRO A 140 -10.66 -17.47 25.53
N VAL A 141 -11.84 -17.98 25.14
CA VAL A 141 -12.01 -18.68 23.85
C VAL A 141 -11.82 -17.74 22.67
N LEU A 142 -12.36 -16.52 22.77
CA LEU A 142 -12.15 -15.48 21.76
C LEU A 142 -10.67 -15.11 21.65
N THR A 143 -9.95 -14.96 22.77
CA THR A 143 -8.51 -14.68 22.79
C THR A 143 -7.70 -15.84 22.22
N LEU A 144 -8.08 -17.09 22.49
CA LEU A 144 -7.45 -18.25 21.88
C LEU A 144 -7.54 -18.18 20.35
N ALA A 145 -8.73 -17.91 19.81
CA ALA A 145 -8.87 -17.71 18.36
C ALA A 145 -8.06 -16.49 17.87
N TRP A 146 -8.11 -15.39 18.61
CA TRP A 146 -7.42 -14.15 18.25
C TRP A 146 -5.90 -14.31 18.19
N ALA A 147 -5.29 -14.89 19.22
CA ALA A 147 -3.83 -15.05 19.32
C ALA A 147 -3.25 -15.97 18.24
N ASN A 148 -4.07 -16.81 17.60
CA ASN A 148 -3.66 -17.65 16.47
C ASN A 148 -3.94 -16.98 15.10
N LEU A 149 -4.81 -15.96 15.06
CA LEU A 149 -5.14 -15.19 13.87
C LEU A 149 -4.28 -13.94 13.72
N HIS A 150 -4.01 -13.21 14.80
CA HIS A 150 -3.28 -11.94 14.75
C HIS A 150 -2.64 -11.56 16.09
N ALA A 151 -1.42 -11.02 16.04
CA ALA A 151 -0.66 -10.60 17.21
C ALA A 151 -1.30 -9.42 17.99
N GLY A 152 -2.21 -8.67 17.36
CA GLY A 152 -2.90 -7.56 17.99
C GLY A 152 -3.89 -7.93 19.10
N PHE A 153 -4.02 -9.20 19.49
CA PHE A 153 -4.78 -9.62 20.67
C PHE A 153 -4.26 -8.97 21.97
N LEU A 154 -2.98 -8.57 22.01
CA LEU A 154 -2.38 -7.92 23.18
C LEU A 154 -3.07 -6.57 23.52
N THR A 155 -3.72 -5.94 22.54
CA THR A 155 -4.52 -4.72 22.76
C THR A 155 -5.65 -4.92 23.78
N LEU A 156 -6.16 -6.15 23.93
CA LEU A 156 -7.15 -6.53 24.93
C LEU A 156 -6.69 -6.21 26.36
N PHE A 157 -5.42 -6.43 26.68
CA PHE A 157 -4.89 -6.24 28.03
C PHE A 157 -4.87 -4.77 28.44
N VAL A 158 -4.74 -3.84 27.48
CA VAL A 158 -4.86 -2.39 27.74
C VAL A 158 -6.26 -2.08 28.28
N PHE A 159 -7.30 -2.61 27.64
CA PHE A 159 -8.67 -2.41 28.07
C PHE A 159 -9.00 -3.16 29.36
N LEU A 160 -8.57 -4.42 29.51
CA LEU A 160 -8.75 -5.16 30.77
C LEU A 160 -8.10 -4.44 31.96
N GLY A 161 -6.86 -3.98 31.79
CA GLY A 161 -6.15 -3.19 32.79
C GLY A 161 -6.90 -1.89 33.11
N ALA A 162 -7.40 -1.18 32.11
CA ALA A 162 -8.18 0.03 32.30
C ALA A 162 -9.47 -0.22 33.11
N TYR A 163 -10.20 -1.31 32.85
CA TYR A 163 -11.41 -1.66 33.60
C TYR A 163 -11.09 -2.12 35.02
N LEU A 164 -10.03 -2.92 35.21
CA LEU A 164 -9.57 -3.34 36.53
C LEU A 164 -9.16 -2.16 37.40
N LEU A 165 -8.45 -1.17 36.84
CA LEU A 165 -8.05 0.04 37.55
C LEU A 165 -9.25 0.93 37.87
N ASP A 166 -10.19 1.07 36.93
CA ASP A 166 -11.44 1.83 37.13
C ASP A 166 -12.29 1.23 38.25
N ASP A 167 -12.59 -0.08 38.18
CA ASP A 167 -13.36 -0.76 39.22
C ASP A 167 -12.59 -0.87 40.56
N GLY A 168 -11.27 -1.05 40.52
CA GLY A 168 -10.41 -1.06 41.71
C GLY A 168 -10.42 0.29 42.44
N TRP A 169 -10.38 1.39 41.69
CA TRP A 169 -10.52 2.73 42.25
C TRP A 169 -11.87 2.91 42.95
N HIS A 170 -12.98 2.51 42.31
CA HIS A 170 -14.31 2.56 42.92
C HIS A 170 -14.43 1.64 44.15
N ALA A 171 -13.91 0.42 44.10
CA ALA A 171 -13.91 -0.50 45.23
C ALA A 171 -13.13 0.05 46.44
N TRP A 172 -11.99 0.72 46.20
CA TRP A 172 -11.15 1.26 47.27
C TRP A 172 -11.67 2.59 47.82
N ARG A 173 -11.90 3.60 46.95
CA ARG A 173 -12.30 4.96 47.37
C ARG A 173 -13.76 5.05 47.80
N GLN A 174 -14.65 4.29 47.15
CA GLN A 174 -16.10 4.37 47.38
C GLN A 174 -16.64 3.17 48.15
N ARG A 175 -15.78 2.20 48.51
CA ARG A 175 -16.15 0.96 49.22
C ARG A 175 -17.27 0.17 48.51
N ASP A 176 -17.31 0.24 47.18
CA ASP A 176 -18.30 -0.47 46.36
C ASP A 176 -18.02 -1.98 46.32
N ARG A 177 -18.89 -2.78 46.95
CA ARG A 177 -18.80 -4.25 46.97
C ARG A 177 -19.02 -4.87 45.58
N ALA A 178 -19.87 -4.27 44.75
CA ALA A 178 -20.08 -4.74 43.39
C ALA A 178 -18.82 -4.52 42.55
N ALA A 179 -18.15 -3.38 42.71
CA ALA A 179 -16.85 -3.13 42.09
C ALA A 179 -15.78 -4.15 42.53
N LEU A 180 -15.71 -4.48 43.82
CA LEU A 180 -14.79 -5.51 44.31
C LEU A 180 -15.06 -6.89 43.68
N HIS A 181 -16.32 -7.26 43.50
CA HIS A 181 -16.68 -8.50 42.83
C HIS A 181 -16.28 -8.50 41.34
N ARG A 182 -16.47 -7.37 40.66
CA ARG A 182 -16.01 -7.18 39.27
C ARG A 182 -14.50 -7.31 39.15
N VAL A 183 -13.73 -6.69 40.06
CA VAL A 183 -12.26 -6.83 40.09
C VAL A 183 -11.85 -8.29 40.24
N LYS A 184 -12.42 -9.03 41.18
CA LYS A 184 -12.11 -10.46 41.37
C LYS A 184 -12.40 -11.29 40.12
N THR A 185 -13.58 -11.11 39.54
CA THR A 185 -14.01 -11.84 38.34
C THR A 185 -13.14 -11.51 37.13
N LEU A 186 -12.92 -10.21 36.87
CA LEU A 186 -12.05 -9.75 35.78
C LEU A 186 -10.60 -10.20 35.97
N SER A 187 -10.11 -10.33 37.21
CA SER A 187 -8.77 -10.85 37.47
C SER A 187 -8.66 -12.31 37.05
N VAL A 188 -9.62 -13.16 37.43
CA VAL A 188 -9.67 -14.57 36.99
C VAL A 188 -9.77 -14.67 35.48
N VAL A 189 -10.67 -13.90 34.87
CA VAL A 189 -10.83 -13.88 33.41
C VAL A 189 -9.56 -13.39 32.71
N SER A 190 -8.84 -12.42 33.27
CA SER A 190 -7.57 -11.93 32.72
C SER A 190 -6.47 -12.99 32.76
N VAL A 191 -6.40 -13.79 33.83
CA VAL A 191 -5.48 -14.94 33.89
C VAL A 191 -5.84 -15.98 32.84
N LEU A 192 -7.12 -16.32 32.68
CA LEU A 192 -7.56 -17.26 31.64
C LEU A 192 -7.28 -16.75 30.23
N ILE A 193 -7.45 -15.45 29.98
CA ILE A 193 -7.11 -14.78 28.73
C ILE A 193 -5.60 -14.86 28.46
N PHE A 194 -4.77 -14.66 29.49
CA PHE A 194 -3.33 -14.83 29.39
C PHE A 194 -2.92 -16.28 29.06
N LEU A 195 -3.51 -17.26 29.74
CA LEU A 195 -3.23 -18.66 29.42
C LEU A 195 -3.72 -19.04 28.02
N ALA A 196 -4.89 -18.56 27.63
CA ALA A 196 -5.47 -18.79 26.30
C ALA A 196 -4.63 -18.20 25.17
N GLY A 197 -4.05 -17.01 25.37
CA GLY A 197 -3.14 -16.40 24.40
C GLY A 197 -1.87 -17.22 24.18
N GLY A 198 -1.37 -17.90 25.22
CA GLY A 198 -0.23 -18.81 25.14
C GLY A 198 -0.49 -20.11 24.37
N VAL A 199 -1.75 -20.44 24.06
CA VAL A 199 -2.12 -21.59 23.21
C VAL A 199 -1.89 -21.22 21.74
N ASN A 200 -0.62 -21.11 21.36
CA ASN A 200 -0.13 -20.77 20.03
C ASN A 200 1.05 -21.70 19.68
N PRO A 201 1.37 -21.99 18.40
CA PRO A 201 2.56 -22.76 18.03
C PRO A 201 3.90 -22.20 18.56
N GLN A 202 3.95 -20.91 18.88
CA GLN A 202 5.10 -20.25 19.53
C GLN A 202 5.03 -20.28 21.07
N GLY A 203 4.01 -20.93 21.65
CA GLY A 203 3.72 -20.90 23.08
C GLY A 203 3.58 -19.47 23.60
N PHE A 204 4.10 -19.21 24.80
CA PHE A 204 4.14 -17.87 25.39
C PHE A 204 5.10 -16.90 24.69
N GLY A 205 5.92 -17.35 23.73
CA GLY A 205 6.73 -16.46 22.89
C GLY A 205 5.90 -15.49 22.04
N ILE A 206 4.62 -15.81 21.82
CA ILE A 206 3.67 -14.95 21.10
C ILE A 206 3.51 -13.55 21.72
N TYR A 207 3.71 -13.42 23.04
CA TYR A 207 3.63 -12.12 23.72
C TYR A 207 4.77 -11.19 23.33
N ALA A 208 5.99 -11.71 23.19
CA ALA A 208 7.13 -10.94 22.71
C ALA A 208 6.91 -10.50 21.25
N HIS A 209 6.38 -11.40 20.41
CA HIS A 209 6.00 -11.06 19.04
C HIS A 209 4.93 -9.97 18.99
N ALA A 210 3.88 -10.07 19.81
CA ALA A 210 2.82 -9.07 19.89
C ALA A 210 3.30 -7.71 20.43
N LEU A 211 4.22 -7.70 21.40
CA LEU A 211 4.86 -6.48 21.88
C LEU A 211 5.71 -5.81 20.79
N ASN A 212 6.46 -6.59 20.02
CA ASN A 212 7.24 -6.08 18.89
C ASN A 212 6.34 -5.45 17.81
N TRP A 213 5.20 -6.07 17.52
CA TRP A 213 4.18 -5.54 16.62
C TRP A 213 3.57 -4.21 17.12
N LEU A 214 3.33 -4.07 18.42
CA LEU A 214 2.81 -2.83 19.03
C LEU A 214 3.86 -1.70 19.08
N GLY A 215 5.09 -2.00 19.51
CA GLY A 215 6.06 -0.99 19.94
C GLY A 215 7.22 -0.69 18.99
N PHE A 216 7.57 -1.60 18.07
CA PHE A 216 8.93 -1.60 17.49
C PHE A 216 9.04 -1.85 15.98
N SER A 217 8.04 -2.37 15.28
CA SER A 217 8.10 -2.48 13.81
C SER A 217 7.64 -1.18 13.14
N ALA A 218 8.46 -0.14 13.23
CA ALA A 218 8.16 1.21 12.75
C ALA A 218 8.17 1.33 11.21
N GLU A 219 8.69 0.37 10.46
CA GLU A 219 8.78 0.50 9.00
C GLU A 219 7.86 -0.48 8.28
N THR A 220 6.62 -0.04 8.03
CA THR A 220 5.93 -0.56 6.85
C THR A 220 6.52 0.18 5.65
N ILE A 221 7.41 -0.51 4.94
CA ILE A 221 8.08 -0.14 3.69
C ILE A 221 7.10 0.53 2.72
N LEU A 222 7.02 1.85 2.81
CA LEU A 222 6.78 2.74 1.68
C LEU A 222 8.06 3.56 1.59
N PRO A 223 8.89 3.36 0.56
CA PRO A 223 10.06 4.21 0.34
C PRO A 223 9.65 5.69 0.44
N GLY A 224 10.29 6.44 1.34
CA GLY A 224 10.08 7.88 1.50
C GLY A 224 8.97 8.32 2.47
N LYS A 225 8.24 7.42 3.16
CA LYS A 225 7.33 7.82 4.25
C LYS A 225 7.91 7.42 5.61
N GLY A 226 8.07 8.39 6.50
CA GLY A 226 8.55 8.15 7.86
C GLY A 226 7.66 7.15 8.60
N ALA A 227 8.23 6.44 9.58
CA ALA A 227 7.50 5.54 10.46
C ALA A 227 6.39 6.24 11.28
N VAL A 228 6.60 7.53 11.52
CA VAL A 228 5.81 8.39 12.41
C VAL A 228 4.83 9.24 11.59
N PRO A 229 3.55 9.34 12.02
CA PRO A 229 2.61 10.25 11.41
C PRO A 229 3.08 11.70 11.39
N ALA A 230 3.23 12.27 10.20
CA ALA A 230 3.46 13.70 10.01
C ALA A 230 2.12 14.44 9.85
N LEU A 231 2.06 15.70 10.30
CA LEU A 231 0.83 16.50 10.25
C LEU A 231 0.24 16.61 8.83
N GLY A 232 1.10 16.76 7.81
CA GLY A 232 0.68 16.81 6.41
C GLY A 232 0.20 15.47 5.85
N GLU A 233 0.62 14.35 6.43
CA GLU A 233 0.30 13.00 5.96
C GLU A 233 -0.93 12.40 6.65
N ALA A 234 -1.17 12.76 7.92
CA ALA A 234 -2.30 12.29 8.71
C ALA A 234 -3.02 13.44 9.47
N PRO A 235 -3.46 14.51 8.79
CA PRO A 235 -4.05 15.69 9.45
C PRO A 235 -5.28 15.32 10.30
N PHE A 236 -6.11 14.40 9.81
CA PHE A 236 -7.29 13.93 10.53
C PHE A 236 -6.97 13.22 11.85
N PHE A 237 -5.84 12.51 11.92
CA PHE A 237 -5.39 11.88 13.15
C PHE A 237 -5.09 12.95 14.21
N PHE A 238 -4.31 13.98 13.86
CA PHE A 238 -3.95 15.04 14.79
C PHE A 238 -5.16 15.88 15.23
N ILE A 239 -6.10 16.15 14.31
CA ILE A 239 -7.37 16.82 14.65
C ILE A 239 -8.16 16.00 15.67
N LEU A 240 -8.32 14.69 15.45
CA LEU A 240 -9.04 13.83 16.38
C LEU A 240 -8.31 13.62 17.70
N LEU A 241 -6.98 13.57 17.67
CA LEU A 241 -6.15 13.53 18.87
C LEU A 241 -6.40 14.77 19.74
N ALA A 242 -6.34 15.95 19.13
CA ALA A 242 -6.64 17.21 19.82
C ALA A 242 -8.07 17.21 20.36
N LEU A 243 -9.07 16.89 19.53
CA LEU A 243 -10.47 16.87 19.94
C LEU A 243 -10.76 15.89 21.09
N ALA A 244 -10.22 14.66 21.03
CA ALA A 244 -10.40 13.65 22.06
C ALA A 244 -9.84 14.10 23.41
N TRP A 245 -8.62 14.63 23.42
CA TRP A 245 -7.99 15.11 24.64
C TRP A 245 -8.61 16.41 25.16
N SER A 246 -8.95 17.37 24.29
CA SER A 246 -9.66 18.58 24.70
C SER A 246 -11.01 18.25 25.33
N ALA A 247 -11.81 17.36 24.72
CA ALA A 247 -13.09 16.94 25.29
C ALA A 247 -12.90 16.22 26.64
N GLN A 248 -11.84 15.41 26.78
CA GLN A 248 -11.52 14.73 28.02
C GLN A 248 -11.09 15.68 29.15
N LEU A 249 -10.29 16.70 28.82
CA LEU A 249 -9.84 17.73 29.76
C LEU A 249 -10.99 18.66 30.19
N LEU A 250 -11.87 19.04 29.28
CA LEU A 250 -13.06 19.83 29.60
C LEU A 250 -14.02 19.08 30.55
N ASN A 251 -14.05 17.75 30.47
CA ASN A 251 -14.81 16.88 31.36
C ASN A 251 -13.93 16.15 32.39
N TRP A 252 -12.81 16.76 32.83
CA TRP A 252 -11.83 16.11 33.71
C TRP A 252 -12.46 15.52 34.99
N SER A 253 -13.43 16.21 35.59
CA SER A 253 -14.13 15.76 36.81
C SER A 253 -14.97 14.48 36.63
N ARG A 254 -15.31 14.12 35.38
CA ARG A 254 -16.08 12.93 35.02
C ARG A 254 -15.24 11.86 34.33
N MET A 255 -13.93 12.07 34.23
CA MET A 255 -13.01 11.16 33.55
C MET A 255 -13.01 9.79 34.22
N ARG A 256 -13.15 8.73 33.42
CA ARG A 256 -13.04 7.34 33.87
C ARG A 256 -11.74 6.74 33.37
N LEU A 257 -11.07 5.95 34.22
CA LEU A 257 -9.79 5.31 33.86
C LEU A 257 -9.98 4.30 32.72
N ARG A 258 -11.16 3.68 32.64
CA ARG A 258 -11.53 2.75 31.57
C ARG A 258 -11.48 3.37 30.16
N ASP A 259 -11.61 4.69 30.08
CA ASP A 259 -11.68 5.43 28.82
C ASP A 259 -10.39 6.25 28.59
N ALA A 260 -9.85 6.87 29.65
CA ALA A 260 -8.63 7.66 29.58
C ALA A 260 -7.37 6.83 29.33
N LEU A 261 -7.24 5.65 29.96
CA LEU A 261 -6.04 4.82 29.82
C LEU A 261 -5.88 4.25 28.40
N PRO A 262 -6.91 3.64 27.77
CA PRO A 262 -6.79 3.23 26.37
C PRO A 262 -6.54 4.42 25.44
N LEU A 263 -7.24 5.55 25.63
CA LEU A 263 -6.99 6.76 24.84
C LEU A 263 -5.51 7.18 24.93
N LEU A 264 -4.92 7.18 26.12
CA LEU A 264 -3.50 7.49 26.35
C LEU A 264 -2.56 6.52 25.65
N VAL A 265 -2.73 5.22 25.90
CA VAL A 265 -1.85 4.18 25.33
C VAL A 265 -1.92 4.22 23.81
N PHE A 266 -3.10 4.25 23.21
CA PHE A 266 -3.23 4.25 21.76
C PHE A 266 -2.88 5.59 21.11
N SER A 267 -3.01 6.73 21.82
CA SER A 267 -2.45 8.02 21.37
C SER A 267 -0.93 7.92 21.23
N TYR A 268 -0.25 7.39 22.25
CA TYR A 268 1.19 7.20 22.24
C TYR A 268 1.65 6.27 21.11
N LEU A 269 0.98 5.13 20.94
CA LEU A 269 1.31 4.18 19.88
C LEU A 269 1.07 4.79 18.48
N ALA A 270 -0.05 5.49 18.30
CA ALA A 270 -0.38 6.15 17.05
C ALA A 270 0.64 7.23 16.66
N LEU A 271 1.17 7.98 17.62
CA LEU A 271 2.25 8.94 17.39
C LEU A 271 3.58 8.26 17.01
N ARG A 272 3.74 6.96 17.26
CA ARG A 272 4.98 6.21 17.01
C ARG A 272 4.95 5.41 15.72
N ALA A 273 3.76 4.95 15.29
CA ALA A 273 3.65 4.03 14.17
C ALA A 273 2.32 4.13 13.40
N TYR A 274 2.41 4.39 12.09
CA TYR A 274 1.27 4.52 11.19
C TYR A 274 0.26 3.35 11.23
N HIS A 275 0.71 2.11 11.41
CA HIS A 275 -0.20 0.95 11.42
C HIS A 275 -1.10 0.87 12.66
N THR A 276 -0.81 1.64 13.71
CA THR A 276 -1.59 1.68 14.94
C THR A 276 -2.66 2.79 14.96
N LEU A 277 -2.68 3.69 13.96
CA LEU A 277 -3.71 4.74 13.80
C LEU A 277 -5.14 4.20 13.93
N PRO A 278 -5.51 3.05 13.33
CA PRO A 278 -6.86 2.52 13.48
C PRO A 278 -7.21 2.15 14.92
N LEU A 279 -6.24 1.70 15.72
CA LEU A 279 -6.46 1.37 17.14
C LEU A 279 -6.75 2.63 17.97
N PHE A 280 -6.05 3.74 17.67
CA PHE A 280 -6.35 5.02 18.28
C PHE A 280 -7.78 5.46 17.98
N PHE A 281 -8.23 5.36 16.72
CA PHE A 281 -9.62 5.71 16.38
C PHE A 281 -10.61 4.86 17.17
N LEU A 282 -10.41 3.55 17.25
CA LEU A 282 -11.26 2.64 18.03
C LEU A 282 -11.30 3.02 19.52
N ALA A 283 -10.18 3.45 20.09
CA ALA A 283 -10.08 3.83 21.50
C ALA A 283 -10.62 5.24 21.79
N ALA A 284 -10.44 6.19 20.88
CA ALA A 284 -10.78 7.61 21.10
C ALA A 284 -12.27 7.91 20.92
N LEU A 285 -12.96 7.17 20.06
CA LEU A 285 -14.33 7.49 19.68
C LEU A 285 -15.36 7.30 20.80
N PRO A 286 -15.33 6.22 21.60
CA PRO A 286 -16.25 6.09 22.73
C PRO A 286 -16.16 7.26 23.73
N PRO A 287 -14.98 7.66 24.26
CA PRO A 287 -14.88 8.83 25.15
C PRO A 287 -15.11 10.17 24.47
N LEU A 288 -14.68 10.35 23.21
CA LEU A 288 -14.90 11.62 22.52
C LEU A 288 -16.40 11.90 22.38
N THR A 289 -17.18 10.90 21.94
CA THR A 289 -18.63 11.05 21.78
C THR A 289 -19.35 11.21 23.10
N GLN A 290 -18.91 10.49 24.15
CA GLN A 290 -19.34 10.71 25.53
C GLN A 290 -19.19 12.16 25.96
N ASN A 291 -17.95 12.66 25.86
CA ASN A 291 -17.60 13.96 26.41
C ASN A 291 -18.32 15.09 25.65
N LEU A 292 -18.43 14.97 24.33
CA LEU A 292 -19.20 15.93 23.53
C LEU A 292 -20.70 15.92 23.87
N ALA A 293 -21.28 14.74 24.14
CA ALA A 293 -22.67 14.63 24.56
C ALA A 293 -22.89 15.26 25.94
N ASP A 294 -21.99 15.02 26.88
CA ASP A 294 -22.03 15.60 28.23
C ASP A 294 -21.88 17.13 28.19
N LEU A 295 -20.93 17.65 27.39
CA LEU A 295 -20.75 19.08 27.19
C LEU A 295 -22.00 19.71 26.56
N ARG A 296 -22.57 19.07 25.52
CA ARG A 296 -23.82 19.55 24.90
C ARG A 296 -24.97 19.57 25.89
N ALA A 297 -25.10 18.54 26.73
CA ALA A 297 -26.12 18.48 27.77
C ALA A 297 -25.93 19.57 28.84
N HIS A 298 -24.68 19.89 29.19
CA HIS A 298 -24.35 20.96 30.13
C HIS A 298 -24.75 22.34 29.61
N PHE A 299 -24.45 22.65 28.34
CA PHE A 299 -24.75 23.97 27.75
C PHE A 299 -26.16 24.11 27.15
N ARG A 300 -26.82 22.99 26.79
CA ARG A 300 -28.17 22.99 26.21
C ARG A 300 -29.05 21.87 26.79
N PRO A 301 -29.56 22.04 28.03
CA PRO A 301 -30.36 21.02 28.72
C PRO A 301 -31.65 20.66 27.97
N SER A 302 -32.27 21.62 27.27
CA SER A 302 -33.52 21.43 26.51
C SER A 302 -33.36 20.62 25.22
N ALA A 303 -32.14 20.47 24.69
CA ALA A 303 -31.87 19.76 23.44
C ALA A 303 -31.93 18.22 23.58
N GLN A 304 -32.11 17.67 24.78
CA GLN A 304 -32.20 16.22 25.03
C GLN A 304 -33.49 15.59 24.45
N ARG A 305 -34.50 16.41 24.12
CA ARG A 305 -35.84 15.93 23.71
C ARG A 305 -36.17 16.11 22.22
N GLU A 306 -35.27 16.59 21.37
CA GLU A 306 -35.60 16.86 19.96
C GLU A 306 -35.35 15.67 19.01
N PRO A 307 -36.39 15.00 18.49
CA PRO A 307 -36.27 14.01 17.41
C PRO A 307 -35.84 14.61 16.06
N ARG A 308 -36.02 15.93 15.85
CA ARG A 308 -35.67 16.61 14.59
C ARG A 308 -34.17 16.74 14.32
N ALA A 309 -33.34 16.86 15.37
CA ALA A 309 -31.88 16.87 15.24
C ALA A 309 -31.30 15.51 14.78
N GLN A 310 -32.11 14.44 14.83
CA GLN A 310 -31.71 13.11 14.38
C GLN A 310 -31.67 13.05 12.84
N GLY A 311 -32.67 13.61 12.16
CA GLY A 311 -32.78 13.62 10.68
C GLY A 311 -31.59 14.29 9.97
N ALA A 312 -31.15 15.46 10.44
CA ALA A 312 -30.02 16.18 9.86
C ALA A 312 -28.68 15.43 10.01
N GLY A 313 -28.52 14.67 11.10
CA GLY A 313 -27.35 13.81 11.31
C GLY A 313 -27.26 12.64 10.32
N TRP A 314 -28.41 12.06 9.94
CA TRP A 314 -28.48 11.03 8.89
C TRP A 314 -28.10 11.58 7.51
N TRP A 315 -28.59 12.76 7.15
CA TRP A 315 -28.28 13.39 5.86
C TRP A 315 -26.82 13.82 5.74
N LEU A 316 -26.26 14.46 6.79
CA LEU A 316 -24.86 14.89 6.79
C LEU A 316 -23.91 13.70 6.70
N GLY A 317 -24.16 12.65 7.49
CA GLY A 317 -23.30 11.48 7.45
C GLY A 317 -23.50 10.63 6.18
N GLY A 318 -24.72 10.58 5.63
CA GLY A 318 -24.98 9.97 4.31
C GLY A 318 -24.25 10.69 3.17
N ALA A 319 -24.26 12.03 3.17
CA ALA A 319 -23.52 12.85 2.21
C ALA A 319 -21.98 12.67 2.36
N LEU A 320 -21.48 12.56 3.59
CA LEU A 320 -20.06 12.32 3.86
C LEU A 320 -19.63 10.90 3.45
N ALA A 321 -20.47 9.89 3.69
CA ALA A 321 -20.25 8.52 3.24
C ALA A 321 -20.24 8.40 1.71
N LEU A 322 -21.16 9.11 1.03
CA LEU A 322 -21.21 9.16 -0.43
C LEU A 322 -19.97 9.85 -1.03
N LEU A 323 -19.56 11.01 -0.49
CA LEU A 323 -18.36 11.73 -0.92
C LEU A 323 -17.10 10.84 -0.83
N ILE A 324 -17.07 9.93 0.14
CA ILE A 324 -15.92 9.05 0.38
C ILE A 324 -16.00 7.76 -0.42
N LEU A 325 -17.18 7.22 -0.68
CA LEU A 325 -17.34 6.19 -1.70
C LEU A 325 -16.87 6.71 -3.06
N ILE A 326 -17.19 7.95 -3.39
CA ILE A 326 -16.71 8.63 -4.60
C ILE A 326 -15.18 8.81 -4.57
N THR A 327 -14.61 9.24 -3.44
CA THR A 327 -13.14 9.43 -3.30
C THR A 327 -12.38 8.09 -3.33
N ALA A 328 -12.91 7.06 -2.68
CA ALA A 328 -12.36 5.71 -2.68
C ALA A 328 -12.45 5.06 -4.06
N ALA A 329 -13.57 5.21 -4.77
CA ALA A 329 -13.71 4.78 -6.16
C ALA A 329 -12.77 5.55 -7.10
N GLY A 330 -12.58 6.86 -6.86
CA GLY A 330 -11.67 7.73 -7.61
C GLY A 330 -10.18 7.44 -7.36
N SER A 331 -9.82 6.89 -6.20
CA SER A 331 -8.43 6.57 -5.85
C SER A 331 -7.82 5.40 -6.65
N GLY A 332 -8.62 4.63 -7.39
CA GLY A 332 -8.14 3.50 -8.21
C GLY A 332 -7.61 2.29 -7.43
N TYR A 333 -7.47 2.39 -6.11
CA TYR A 333 -6.97 1.33 -5.21
C TYR A 333 -8.08 0.49 -4.56
N ALA A 334 -9.29 1.04 -4.43
CA ALA A 334 -10.38 0.35 -3.79
C ALA A 334 -11.18 -0.46 -4.83
N PHE A 335 -11.29 -1.77 -4.65
CA PHE A 335 -12.19 -2.67 -5.38
C PHE A 335 -11.79 -3.12 -6.79
N ARG A 336 -10.50 -3.32 -7.09
CA ARG A 336 -10.11 -4.12 -8.27
C ARG A 336 -9.87 -5.59 -7.86
N PRO A 337 -10.71 -6.55 -8.31
CA PRO A 337 -10.44 -7.96 -8.08
C PRO A 337 -9.20 -8.42 -8.85
N GLY A 338 -8.32 -9.15 -8.17
CA GLY A 338 -7.14 -9.76 -8.76
C GLY A 338 -5.81 -9.07 -8.43
N GLU A 339 -4.75 -9.55 -9.07
CA GLU A 339 -3.43 -8.90 -9.02
C GLU A 339 -3.54 -7.54 -9.72
N ILE A 340 -3.02 -6.48 -9.12
CA ILE A 340 -3.03 -5.16 -9.75
C ILE A 340 -2.11 -5.24 -10.98
N PRO A 341 -2.64 -5.08 -12.20
CA PRO A 341 -1.81 -5.15 -13.40
C PRO A 341 -0.67 -4.16 -13.30
N ARG A 342 0.53 -4.58 -13.74
CA ARG A 342 1.74 -3.76 -13.76
C ARG A 342 2.31 -3.31 -12.41
N MET A 343 1.94 -3.99 -11.32
CA MET A 343 2.52 -3.76 -9.99
C MET A 343 3.61 -4.78 -9.62
N PHE A 344 3.51 -6.01 -10.15
CA PHE A 344 4.39 -7.13 -9.81
C PHE A 344 5.09 -7.70 -11.06
N PRO A 345 6.31 -8.24 -10.93
CA PRO A 345 7.16 -8.65 -12.05
C PRO A 345 6.75 -10.03 -12.60
N GLN A 346 5.47 -10.19 -12.97
CA GLN A 346 4.92 -11.49 -13.41
C GLN A 346 5.60 -11.99 -14.69
N GLY A 347 5.87 -11.08 -15.64
CA GLY A 347 6.55 -11.39 -16.90
C GLY A 347 7.96 -11.91 -16.65
N ALA A 348 8.79 -11.14 -15.94
CA ALA A 348 10.15 -11.56 -15.59
C ALA A 348 10.21 -12.87 -14.80
N LEU A 349 9.29 -13.09 -13.85
CA LEU A 349 9.26 -14.35 -13.09
C LEU A 349 8.84 -15.53 -13.97
N SER A 350 7.89 -15.36 -14.88
CA SER A 350 7.49 -16.41 -15.83
C SER A 350 8.63 -16.72 -16.82
N TRP A 351 9.37 -15.69 -17.23
CA TRP A 351 10.56 -15.85 -18.06
C TRP A 351 11.69 -16.62 -17.33
N LEU A 352 11.92 -16.31 -16.04
CA LEU A 352 12.88 -17.03 -15.19
C LEU A 352 12.50 -18.49 -14.93
N GLU A 353 11.22 -18.85 -14.95
CA GLU A 353 10.78 -20.26 -14.87
C GLU A 353 11.21 -21.06 -16.11
N GLN A 354 11.27 -20.42 -17.28
CA GLN A 354 11.71 -21.03 -18.55
C GLN A 354 13.23 -20.95 -18.74
N HIS A 355 13.87 -19.94 -18.14
CA HIS A 355 15.29 -19.66 -18.24
C HIS A 355 15.90 -19.53 -16.83
N PRO A 356 16.11 -20.66 -16.12
CA PRO A 356 16.57 -20.62 -14.74
C PRO A 356 17.91 -19.89 -14.59
N LEU A 357 17.97 -18.95 -13.65
CA LEU A 357 19.20 -18.27 -13.27
C LEU A 357 20.11 -19.20 -12.47
N SER A 358 21.40 -19.24 -12.82
CA SER A 358 22.40 -19.95 -12.04
C SER A 358 22.90 -19.07 -10.88
N GLY A 359 22.21 -19.13 -9.73
CA GLY A 359 22.67 -18.52 -8.48
C GLY A 359 21.63 -17.64 -7.78
N ARG A 360 22.11 -16.67 -6.99
CA ARG A 360 21.28 -15.84 -6.11
C ARG A 360 20.66 -14.67 -6.87
N LEU A 361 19.34 -14.53 -6.76
CA LEU A 361 18.59 -13.39 -7.27
C LEU A 361 18.39 -12.35 -6.16
N LEU A 362 18.75 -11.10 -6.43
CA LEU A 362 18.32 -9.94 -5.66
C LEU A 362 17.01 -9.43 -6.25
N THR A 363 15.96 -9.40 -5.44
CA THR A 363 14.65 -8.86 -5.82
C THR A 363 14.41 -7.55 -5.11
N HIS A 364 13.71 -6.63 -5.76
CA HIS A 364 13.12 -5.47 -5.11
C HIS A 364 12.28 -5.89 -3.87
N ASP A 365 12.32 -5.11 -2.80
CA ASP A 365 11.79 -5.42 -1.47
C ASP A 365 10.30 -5.75 -1.49
N THR A 366 9.52 -4.94 -2.21
CA THR A 366 8.09 -5.10 -2.40
C THR A 366 7.71 -6.33 -3.21
N TRP A 367 8.66 -6.95 -3.91
CA TRP A 367 8.44 -8.12 -4.77
C TRP A 367 8.84 -9.43 -4.13
N GLY A 368 9.67 -9.46 -3.08
CA GLY A 368 10.14 -10.71 -2.46
C GLY A 368 8.99 -11.63 -2.03
N GLY A 369 7.97 -11.08 -1.39
CA GLY A 369 6.78 -11.85 -1.00
C GLY A 369 5.96 -12.38 -2.18
N TYR A 370 5.84 -11.59 -3.25
CA TYR A 370 5.16 -12.00 -4.47
C TYR A 370 5.95 -13.08 -5.23
N ALA A 371 7.27 -12.91 -5.36
CA ALA A 371 8.14 -13.85 -6.03
C ALA A 371 8.13 -15.22 -5.33
N GLY A 372 8.19 -15.24 -4.00
CA GLY A 372 8.04 -16.47 -3.23
C GLY A 372 6.66 -17.11 -3.39
N TRP A 373 5.58 -16.32 -3.47
CA TRP A 373 4.24 -16.80 -3.77
C TRP A 373 4.14 -17.42 -5.17
N ARG A 374 4.52 -16.69 -6.21
CA ARG A 374 4.35 -17.10 -7.61
C ARG A 374 5.17 -18.33 -7.98
N THR A 375 6.40 -18.41 -7.45
CA THR A 375 7.36 -19.49 -7.75
C THR A 375 7.23 -20.70 -6.83
N HIS A 376 6.24 -20.72 -5.92
CA HIS A 376 6.07 -21.77 -4.93
C HIS A 376 7.29 -21.94 -4.00
N GLY A 377 7.96 -20.84 -3.66
CA GLY A 377 9.14 -20.84 -2.80
C GLY A 377 10.40 -21.48 -3.42
N ARG A 378 10.35 -21.84 -4.71
CA ARG A 378 11.50 -22.34 -5.48
C ARG A 378 12.55 -21.26 -5.66
N LEU A 379 12.11 -20.04 -5.98
CA LEU A 379 12.99 -18.88 -6.04
C LEU A 379 13.25 -18.38 -4.61
N LYS A 380 14.50 -18.55 -4.15
CA LYS A 380 14.92 -18.00 -2.86
C LYS A 380 15.16 -16.50 -2.99
N ILE A 381 14.66 -15.76 -2.02
CA ILE A 381 14.66 -14.29 -2.04
C ILE A 381 15.79 -13.73 -1.16
N PHE A 382 16.24 -12.51 -1.47
CA PHE A 382 17.19 -11.79 -0.63
C PHE A 382 16.53 -11.35 0.68
N LEU A 383 15.41 -10.63 0.56
CA LEU A 383 14.53 -10.26 1.66
C LEU A 383 13.10 -10.08 1.16
N ASP A 384 12.14 -9.97 2.08
CA ASP A 384 10.78 -9.51 1.81
C ASP A 384 10.34 -8.48 2.86
N ASN A 385 9.10 -8.02 2.77
CA ASN A 385 8.55 -6.97 3.63
C ASN A 385 8.34 -7.38 5.12
N ARG A 386 8.80 -8.55 5.55
CA ARG A 386 8.76 -8.91 6.97
C ARG A 386 9.87 -8.16 7.72
N PHE A 387 9.61 -7.79 8.98
CA PHE A 387 10.66 -7.22 9.83
C PHE A 387 11.59 -8.30 10.38
N SER A 388 11.02 -9.35 10.98
CA SER A 388 11.74 -10.58 11.35
C SER A 388 11.61 -11.58 10.20
N PRO A 389 12.69 -12.28 9.77
CA PRO A 389 13.97 -12.48 10.46
C PRO A 389 15.11 -11.53 10.05
N PHE A 390 14.84 -10.48 9.28
CA PHE A 390 15.89 -9.61 8.73
C PHE A 390 16.35 -8.59 9.77
N ASN A 391 17.64 -8.57 10.12
CA ASN A 391 18.18 -7.60 11.07
C ASN A 391 18.45 -6.24 10.40
N GLU A 392 18.76 -5.22 11.21
CA GLU A 392 19.01 -3.87 10.68
C GLU A 392 20.24 -3.80 9.77
N THR A 393 21.29 -4.57 10.06
CA THR A 393 22.49 -4.63 9.21
C THR A 393 22.16 -5.13 7.80
N LEU A 394 21.36 -6.18 7.67
CA LEU A 394 20.97 -6.72 6.36
C LEU A 394 20.04 -5.76 5.60
N ARG A 395 19.16 -5.04 6.30
CA ARG A 395 18.34 -3.98 5.71
C ARG A 395 19.18 -2.78 5.27
N ASP A 396 20.17 -2.39 6.06
CA ASP A 396 21.11 -1.32 5.71
C ASP A 396 21.94 -1.70 4.47
N ASP A 397 22.48 -2.93 4.43
CA ASP A 397 23.15 -3.47 3.26
C ASP A 397 22.21 -3.46 2.03
N TYR A 398 20.94 -3.84 2.19
CA TYR A 398 19.95 -3.76 1.11
C TYR A 398 19.73 -2.30 0.65
N ARG A 399 19.54 -1.35 1.57
CA ARG A 399 19.38 0.07 1.24
C ARG A 399 20.60 0.60 0.49
N LYS A 400 21.82 0.24 0.91
CA LYS A 400 23.08 0.60 0.24
C LYS A 400 23.25 -0.05 -1.13
N MET A 401 22.81 -1.29 -1.31
CA MET A 401 22.77 -1.90 -2.64
C MET A 401 21.90 -1.06 -3.58
N PHE A 402 20.71 -0.66 -3.14
CA PHE A 402 19.77 0.11 -3.96
C PHE A 402 20.04 1.63 -4.01
N SER A 403 20.94 2.17 -3.18
CA SER A 403 21.35 3.60 -3.23
C SER A 403 21.97 3.97 -4.58
N GLY A 404 22.54 2.97 -5.25
CA GLY A 404 23.23 3.11 -6.52
C GLY A 404 24.59 3.76 -6.44
N ASP A 405 25.13 4.01 -5.25
CA ASP A 405 26.54 4.38 -5.13
C ASP A 405 27.45 3.21 -5.58
N PRO A 406 28.28 3.35 -6.63
CA PRO A 406 29.15 2.27 -7.08
C PRO A 406 30.07 1.71 -5.99
N HIS A 407 30.50 2.54 -5.04
CA HIS A 407 31.41 2.14 -3.96
C HIS A 407 30.72 1.34 -2.85
N GLU A 408 29.39 1.45 -2.72
CA GLU A 408 28.61 0.66 -1.76
C GLU A 408 27.93 -0.53 -2.45
N CYS A 409 27.33 -0.29 -3.62
CA CYS A 409 26.49 -1.23 -4.34
C CYS A 409 27.27 -2.45 -4.83
N LEU A 410 28.31 -2.25 -5.65
CA LEU A 410 29.02 -3.35 -6.31
C LEU A 410 29.69 -4.30 -5.29
N PRO A 411 30.39 -3.81 -4.23
CA PRO A 411 30.96 -4.68 -3.22
C PRO A 411 29.91 -5.49 -2.44
N LEU A 412 28.72 -4.94 -2.18
CA LEU A 412 27.66 -5.68 -1.51
C LEU A 412 27.05 -6.76 -2.42
N LEU A 413 26.83 -6.47 -3.70
CA LEU A 413 26.40 -7.48 -4.67
C LEU A 413 27.40 -8.65 -4.76
N ASP A 414 28.69 -8.36 -4.65
CA ASP A 414 29.76 -9.37 -4.58
C ASP A 414 29.76 -10.15 -3.27
N ARG A 415 29.69 -9.46 -2.13
CA ARG A 415 29.65 -10.06 -0.79
C ARG A 415 28.51 -11.07 -0.65
N TYR A 416 27.34 -10.76 -1.21
CA TYR A 416 26.19 -11.66 -1.19
C TYR A 416 26.15 -12.65 -2.36
N SER A 417 27.16 -12.62 -3.24
CA SER A 417 27.31 -13.50 -4.41
C SER A 417 26.08 -13.45 -5.34
N ILE A 418 25.53 -12.26 -5.55
CA ILE A 418 24.38 -12.04 -6.41
C ILE A 418 24.75 -12.36 -7.86
N GLN A 419 23.87 -13.08 -8.55
CA GLN A 419 24.01 -13.47 -9.97
C GLN A 419 22.93 -12.85 -10.85
N GLY A 420 21.82 -12.40 -10.27
CA GLY A 420 20.78 -11.68 -10.98
C GLY A 420 20.14 -10.61 -10.11
N VAL A 421 19.67 -9.55 -10.72
CA VAL A 421 19.03 -8.40 -10.07
C VAL A 421 17.73 -8.10 -10.80
N LEU A 422 16.60 -8.28 -10.09
CA LEU A 422 15.24 -8.04 -10.58
C LEU A 422 14.66 -6.79 -9.92
N VAL A 423 14.45 -5.74 -10.70
CA VAL A 423 14.19 -4.39 -10.19
C VAL A 423 13.17 -3.62 -11.03
N SER A 424 12.51 -2.63 -10.43
CA SER A 424 11.49 -1.81 -11.07
C SER A 424 12.12 -0.63 -11.81
N PRO A 425 11.75 -0.36 -13.09
CA PRO A 425 12.27 0.77 -13.86
C PRO A 425 11.89 2.14 -13.26
N LYS A 426 10.95 2.17 -12.30
CA LYS A 426 10.48 3.39 -11.63
C LYS A 426 11.35 3.81 -10.44
N ASN A 427 12.31 3.00 -10.00
CA ASN A 427 13.10 3.25 -8.79
C ASN A 427 14.57 3.59 -9.13
N ASP A 428 15.24 4.37 -8.28
CA ASP A 428 16.66 4.76 -8.31
C ASP A 428 17.40 4.66 -9.66
N LEU A 429 17.23 5.68 -10.51
CA LEU A 429 17.99 5.86 -11.76
C LEU A 429 19.50 5.63 -11.58
N ARG A 430 20.05 6.03 -10.42
CA ARG A 430 21.45 5.89 -10.05
C ARG A 430 21.87 4.42 -9.93
N PHE A 431 21.07 3.57 -9.29
CA PHE A 431 21.37 2.14 -9.13
C PHE A 431 21.59 1.45 -10.46
N PHE A 432 20.69 1.75 -11.37
CA PHE A 432 20.78 1.21 -12.70
C PHE A 432 21.95 1.75 -13.53
N GLN A 433 22.24 3.05 -13.44
CA GLN A 433 23.42 3.63 -14.10
C GLN A 433 24.69 2.94 -13.63
N THR A 434 24.77 2.61 -12.34
CA THR A 434 25.86 1.84 -11.76
C THR A 434 25.94 0.42 -12.33
N LEU A 435 24.82 -0.31 -12.43
CA LEU A 435 24.83 -1.65 -13.04
C LEU A 435 25.25 -1.60 -14.52
N TRP A 436 24.64 -0.71 -15.30
CA TRP A 436 24.92 -0.56 -16.73
C TRP A 436 26.36 -0.13 -17.00
N GLY A 437 26.87 0.85 -16.25
CA GLY A 437 28.24 1.38 -16.41
C GLY A 437 29.34 0.45 -15.91
N SER A 438 29.03 -0.55 -15.07
CA SER A 438 30.05 -1.44 -14.50
C SER A 438 30.61 -2.48 -15.47
N HIS A 439 29.93 -2.78 -16.58
CA HIS A 439 30.19 -3.93 -17.48
C HIS A 439 30.12 -5.32 -16.80
N LEU A 440 29.94 -5.39 -15.48
CA LEU A 440 29.78 -6.62 -14.69
C LEU A 440 28.36 -7.18 -14.79
N TRP A 441 27.41 -6.36 -15.23
CA TRP A 441 25.99 -6.69 -15.29
C TRP A 441 25.43 -6.39 -16.67
N THR A 442 24.59 -7.30 -17.17
CA THR A 442 23.98 -7.18 -18.50
C THR A 442 22.48 -7.38 -18.38
N LEU A 443 21.71 -6.52 -19.04
CA LEU A 443 20.26 -6.65 -19.12
C LEU A 443 19.91 -7.85 -20.02
N VAL A 444 19.05 -8.77 -19.56
CA VAL A 444 18.64 -9.96 -20.32
C VAL A 444 17.13 -10.07 -20.52
N TYR A 445 16.35 -9.31 -19.76
CA TYR A 445 14.91 -9.22 -19.89
C TYR A 445 14.43 -7.85 -19.40
N TRP A 446 13.42 -7.30 -20.07
CA TRP A 446 12.72 -6.11 -19.61
C TRP A 446 11.28 -6.08 -20.11
N ASP A 447 10.41 -5.50 -19.29
CA ASP A 447 9.04 -5.12 -19.63
C ASP A 447 8.71 -3.75 -19.00
N ASP A 448 7.43 -3.38 -18.97
CA ASP A 448 6.91 -2.13 -18.43
C ASP A 448 6.84 -2.12 -16.89
N VAL A 449 7.22 -3.22 -16.24
CA VAL A 449 7.18 -3.40 -14.79
C VAL A 449 8.56 -3.65 -14.21
N SER A 450 9.45 -4.30 -14.96
CA SER A 450 10.64 -4.94 -14.41
C SER A 450 11.80 -5.00 -15.39
N LEU A 451 13.00 -4.89 -14.84
CA LEU A 451 14.28 -5.09 -15.51
C LEU A 451 15.01 -6.22 -14.80
N LEU A 452 15.57 -7.16 -15.57
CA LEU A 452 16.39 -8.25 -15.07
C LEU A 452 17.81 -8.13 -15.59
N TYR A 453 18.73 -7.80 -14.69
CA TYR A 453 20.16 -7.80 -14.93
C TYR A 453 20.76 -9.12 -14.48
N VAL A 454 21.73 -9.63 -15.23
CA VAL A 454 22.45 -10.85 -14.92
C VAL A 454 23.94 -10.56 -14.92
N ARG A 455 24.63 -11.16 -13.95
CA ARG A 455 26.06 -10.99 -13.78
C ARG A 455 26.80 -11.62 -14.95
N ASN A 456 27.76 -10.89 -15.50
CA ASN A 456 28.71 -11.39 -16.48
C ASN A 456 29.68 -12.37 -15.80
N SER A 457 29.30 -13.64 -15.77
CA SER A 457 30.05 -14.72 -15.12
C SER A 457 30.00 -15.99 -15.97
N ALA A 458 30.96 -16.89 -15.78
CA ALA A 458 31.02 -18.18 -16.46
C ALA A 458 29.72 -18.99 -16.32
N ALA A 459 29.05 -18.87 -15.16
CA ALA A 459 27.79 -19.56 -14.87
C ALA A 459 26.61 -19.07 -15.72
N ASN A 460 26.68 -17.83 -16.24
CA ASN A 460 25.58 -17.20 -16.97
C ASN A 460 25.88 -17.00 -18.47
N VAL A 461 27.03 -17.47 -18.98
CA VAL A 461 27.47 -17.26 -20.38
C VAL A 461 26.40 -17.65 -21.40
N LYS A 462 25.71 -18.79 -21.19
CA LYS A 462 24.63 -19.23 -22.07
C LYS A 462 23.48 -18.22 -22.13
N MET A 463 23.01 -17.77 -20.97
CA MET A 463 21.92 -16.80 -20.86
C MET A 463 22.31 -15.45 -21.47
N LEU A 464 23.55 -15.00 -21.22
CA LEU A 464 24.05 -13.74 -21.76
C LEU A 464 24.17 -13.79 -23.28
N ARG A 465 24.71 -14.88 -23.84
CA ARG A 465 24.82 -15.05 -25.29
C ARG A 465 23.45 -15.02 -25.98
N ASP A 466 22.46 -15.67 -25.39
CA ASP A 466 21.16 -15.87 -26.04
C ASP A 466 20.22 -14.66 -25.84
N PHE A 467 20.40 -13.87 -24.76
CA PHE A 467 19.41 -12.85 -24.33
C PHE A 467 19.94 -11.46 -24.00
N ALA A 468 21.26 -11.21 -24.06
CA ALA A 468 21.80 -9.89 -23.74
C ALA A 468 21.19 -8.78 -24.62
N PHE A 469 20.81 -7.69 -23.98
CA PHE A 469 20.50 -6.41 -24.61
C PHE A 469 21.76 -5.56 -24.60
N VAL A 470 22.21 -5.16 -25.78
CA VAL A 470 23.44 -4.37 -25.98
C VAL A 470 23.10 -3.05 -26.67
N ALA A 471 22.14 -3.05 -27.59
CA ALA A 471 21.77 -1.88 -28.36
C ALA A 471 20.60 -1.09 -27.75
N VAL A 472 19.82 -1.69 -26.84
CA VAL A 472 18.60 -1.09 -26.29
C VAL A 472 18.68 -0.95 -24.76
N ASP A 473 18.65 0.29 -24.27
CA ASP A 473 18.34 0.60 -22.86
C ASP A 473 16.91 1.16 -22.78
N PRO A 474 15.96 0.42 -22.15
CA PRO A 474 14.57 0.86 -22.04
C PRO A 474 14.35 2.10 -21.16
N ARG A 475 15.40 2.66 -20.54
CA ARG A 475 15.30 3.86 -19.68
C ARG A 475 15.99 5.11 -20.22
N HIS A 476 16.98 4.99 -21.12
CA HIS A 476 17.77 6.13 -21.62
C HIS A 476 17.50 6.54 -23.06
N THR A 477 16.56 5.91 -23.77
CA THR A 477 16.45 6.19 -25.21
C THR A 477 15.37 7.24 -25.51
N PRO A 478 15.82 8.37 -26.07
CA PRO A 478 15.62 8.57 -27.51
C PRO A 478 16.93 8.60 -28.33
N TYR A 479 18.07 8.21 -27.75
CA TYR A 479 19.34 8.10 -28.48
C TYR A 479 19.65 6.64 -28.84
N PHE A 480 18.92 6.09 -29.82
CA PHE A 480 19.44 4.92 -30.50
C PHE A 480 20.74 5.35 -31.16
N ASN A 481 21.85 4.67 -30.85
CA ASN A 481 23.05 4.83 -31.66
C ASN A 481 22.67 4.47 -33.10
N PRO A 482 22.72 5.40 -34.07
CA PRO A 482 22.27 5.13 -35.43
C PRO A 482 22.99 3.91 -36.03
N SER A 483 24.26 3.67 -35.64
CA SER A 483 25.05 2.53 -36.10
C SER A 483 24.54 1.17 -35.60
N LEU A 484 23.74 1.14 -34.54
CA LEU A 484 23.19 -0.08 -33.96
C LEU A 484 21.69 -0.25 -34.24
N SER A 485 21.12 0.54 -35.15
CA SER A 485 19.66 0.59 -35.34
C SER A 485 19.02 -0.75 -35.72
N ASP A 486 19.72 -1.60 -36.47
CA ASP A 486 19.16 -2.90 -36.89
C ASP A 486 19.26 -3.95 -35.78
N GLN A 487 20.36 -3.93 -35.03
CA GLN A 487 20.50 -4.71 -33.81
C GLN A 487 19.46 -4.28 -32.77
N ALA A 488 19.24 -2.97 -32.59
CA ALA A 488 18.22 -2.44 -31.71
C ALA A 488 16.81 -2.93 -32.09
N LEU A 489 16.48 -2.93 -33.38
CA LEU A 489 15.20 -3.46 -33.87
C LEU A 489 15.05 -4.96 -33.58
N ALA A 490 16.11 -5.75 -33.79
CA ALA A 490 16.10 -7.18 -33.47
C ALA A 490 15.90 -7.44 -31.96
N GLU A 491 16.61 -6.69 -31.11
CA GLU A 491 16.47 -6.74 -29.65
C GLU A 491 15.05 -6.32 -29.21
N ILE A 492 14.48 -5.25 -29.78
CA ILE A 492 13.11 -4.80 -29.48
C ILE A 492 12.09 -5.90 -29.83
N ARG A 493 12.20 -6.52 -31.01
CA ARG A 493 11.28 -7.59 -31.43
C ARG A 493 11.42 -8.84 -30.56
N ARG A 494 12.63 -9.14 -30.08
CA ARG A 494 12.83 -10.18 -29.06
C ARG A 494 12.11 -9.82 -27.77
N ALA A 495 12.20 -8.57 -27.30
CA ALA A 495 11.47 -8.11 -26.12
C ALA A 495 9.94 -8.20 -26.30
N GLN A 496 9.40 -7.90 -27.49
CA GLN A 496 7.97 -8.10 -27.80
C GLN A 496 7.55 -9.58 -27.70
N THR A 497 8.44 -10.49 -28.10
CA THR A 497 8.19 -11.94 -28.03
C THR A 497 8.26 -12.44 -26.58
N GLN A 498 9.21 -11.92 -25.79
CA GLN A 498 9.36 -12.26 -24.38
C GLN A 498 8.25 -11.67 -23.50
N ALA A 499 7.74 -10.49 -23.85
CA ALA A 499 6.73 -9.75 -23.08
C ALA A 499 5.64 -9.15 -24.00
N PRO A 500 4.72 -9.97 -24.55
CA PRO A 500 3.73 -9.53 -25.54
C PRO A 500 2.66 -8.57 -25.00
N ASP A 501 2.47 -8.55 -23.68
CA ASP A 501 1.55 -7.66 -22.97
C ASP A 501 2.22 -6.33 -22.55
N SER A 502 3.54 -6.21 -22.76
CA SER A 502 4.27 -4.99 -22.45
C SER A 502 4.13 -3.98 -23.58
N PHE A 503 3.73 -2.75 -23.24
CA PHE A 503 3.54 -1.69 -24.24
C PHE A 503 4.85 -1.01 -24.67
N LEU A 504 5.91 -1.09 -23.84
CA LEU A 504 7.16 -0.38 -24.07
C LEU A 504 7.93 -0.92 -25.29
N PRO A 505 8.10 -2.23 -25.50
CA PRO A 505 8.74 -2.74 -26.72
C PRO A 505 8.08 -2.26 -28.02
N PHE A 506 6.75 -2.18 -28.05
CA PHE A 506 6.03 -1.62 -29.21
C PHE A 506 6.21 -0.11 -29.35
N PHE A 507 6.28 0.63 -28.23
CA PHE A 507 6.62 2.05 -28.25
C PHE A 507 8.00 2.29 -28.85
N PHE A 508 9.01 1.52 -28.44
CA PHE A 508 10.38 1.67 -28.95
C PHE A 508 10.52 1.31 -30.44
N GLU A 509 9.85 0.26 -30.93
CA GLU A 509 9.81 0.00 -32.38
C GLU A 509 9.14 1.15 -33.12
N GLY A 510 8.04 1.67 -32.58
CA GLY A 510 7.30 2.80 -33.13
C GLY A 510 8.13 4.07 -33.23
N ASP A 511 8.88 4.41 -32.17
CA ASP A 511 9.79 5.55 -32.12
C ASP A 511 10.96 5.39 -33.10
N LEU A 512 11.60 4.21 -33.13
CA LEU A 512 12.70 3.92 -34.05
C LEU A 512 12.24 4.01 -35.51
N ALA A 513 11.07 3.45 -35.84
CA ALA A 513 10.50 3.53 -37.18
C ALA A 513 10.14 4.97 -37.57
N LEU A 514 9.62 5.77 -36.62
CA LEU A 514 9.32 7.19 -36.84
C LEU A 514 10.58 7.99 -37.21
N ARG A 515 11.70 7.72 -36.53
CA ARG A 515 13.02 8.33 -36.81
C ARG A 515 13.58 7.92 -38.17
N LYS A 516 13.43 6.65 -38.54
CA LYS A 516 13.82 6.12 -39.86
C LYS A 516 12.89 6.58 -41.00
N GLY A 517 11.80 7.29 -40.70
CA GLY A 517 10.81 7.73 -41.70
C GLY A 517 9.87 6.61 -42.20
N ASN A 518 9.87 5.44 -41.56
CA ASN A 518 8.95 4.36 -41.89
C ASN A 518 7.62 4.55 -41.15
N PHE A 519 6.78 5.43 -41.68
CA PHE A 519 5.49 5.81 -41.09
C PHE A 519 4.51 4.63 -40.93
N PRO A 520 4.34 3.72 -41.91
CA PRO A 520 3.45 2.57 -41.75
C PRO A 520 3.85 1.65 -40.58
N ALA A 521 5.15 1.31 -40.47
CA ALA A 521 5.65 0.50 -39.37
C ALA A 521 5.51 1.22 -38.02
N SER A 522 5.82 2.53 -37.99
CA SER A 522 5.66 3.35 -36.80
C SER A 522 4.21 3.37 -36.30
N ARG A 523 3.24 3.57 -37.21
CA ARG A 523 1.81 3.59 -36.86
C ARG A 523 1.37 2.26 -36.27
N ALA A 524 1.73 1.14 -36.92
CA ALA A 524 1.33 -0.19 -36.46
C ALA A 524 1.83 -0.46 -35.03
N ALA A 525 3.11 -0.20 -34.76
CA ALA A 525 3.72 -0.43 -33.46
C ALA A 525 3.16 0.53 -32.38
N LEU A 526 3.01 1.82 -32.69
CA LEU A 526 2.47 2.80 -31.73
C LEU A 526 0.99 2.58 -31.41
N GLU A 527 0.17 2.17 -32.38
CA GLU A 527 -1.23 1.81 -32.11
C GLU A 527 -1.32 0.57 -31.22
N ARG A 528 -0.46 -0.44 -31.44
CA ARG A 528 -0.35 -1.60 -30.53
C ARG A 528 0.05 -1.18 -29.12
N SER A 529 1.04 -0.30 -28.99
CA SER A 529 1.44 0.29 -27.70
C SER A 529 0.28 1.04 -27.04
N ARG A 530 -0.50 1.82 -27.81
CA ARG A 530 -1.67 2.57 -27.31
C ARG A 530 -2.79 1.64 -26.84
N THR A 531 -3.05 0.53 -27.54
CA THR A 531 -4.05 -0.46 -27.08
C THR A 531 -3.66 -1.04 -25.73
N LEU A 532 -2.38 -1.33 -25.52
CA LEU A 532 -1.88 -1.86 -24.25
C LEU A 532 -1.81 -0.78 -23.16
N ALA A 533 -1.46 0.46 -23.50
CA ALA A 533 -1.37 1.58 -22.55
C ALA A 533 -2.01 2.86 -23.10
N PRO A 534 -3.35 3.01 -23.01
CA PRO A 534 -4.08 4.14 -23.61
C PRO A 534 -3.70 5.51 -23.03
N ALA A 535 -3.19 5.53 -21.80
CA ALA A 535 -2.81 6.74 -21.07
C ALA A 535 -1.28 6.94 -21.01
N HIS A 536 -0.49 6.34 -21.92
CA HIS A 536 0.95 6.55 -21.99
C HIS A 536 1.27 7.82 -22.82
N PRO A 537 1.70 8.94 -22.20
CA PRO A 537 1.84 10.22 -22.90
C PRO A 537 2.86 10.19 -24.06
N PRO A 538 4.05 9.56 -23.96
CA PRO A 538 4.98 9.45 -25.08
C PRO A 538 4.41 8.72 -26.31
N THR A 539 3.59 7.68 -26.12
CA THR A 539 2.95 6.98 -27.25
C THR A 539 1.97 7.91 -27.97
N LEU A 540 1.17 8.68 -27.24
CA LEU A 540 0.23 9.64 -27.81
C LEU A 540 0.95 10.81 -28.49
N LEU A 541 2.05 11.29 -27.92
CA LEU A 541 2.91 12.30 -28.53
C LEU A 541 3.44 11.81 -29.89
N ASN A 542 4.03 10.61 -29.94
CA ASN A 542 4.58 10.05 -31.17
C ASN A 542 3.49 9.79 -32.22
N LEU A 543 2.28 9.37 -31.81
CA LEU A 543 1.13 9.27 -32.71
C LEU A 543 0.67 10.65 -33.24
N GLY A 544 0.70 11.70 -32.41
CA GLY A 544 0.39 13.07 -32.84
C GLY A 544 1.42 13.62 -33.83
N ILE A 545 2.71 13.35 -33.60
CA ILE A 545 3.80 13.67 -34.54
C ILE A 545 3.58 12.95 -35.87
N LEU A 546 3.24 11.66 -35.81
CA LEU A 546 3.00 10.84 -36.98
C LEU A 546 1.78 11.31 -37.78
N ASP A 547 0.68 11.63 -37.11
CA ASP A 547 -0.51 12.21 -37.76
C ASP A 547 -0.17 13.51 -38.48
N ARG A 548 0.62 14.40 -37.86
CA ARG A 548 1.06 15.65 -38.52
C ARG A 548 1.91 15.36 -39.76
N LYS A 549 2.85 14.40 -39.68
CA LYS A 549 3.70 13.99 -40.81
C LYS A 549 2.91 13.34 -41.94
N GLU A 550 1.82 12.64 -41.63
CA GLU A 550 0.90 12.03 -42.61
C GLU A 550 -0.23 12.98 -43.06
N ASN A 551 -0.17 14.27 -42.72
CA ASN A 551 -1.18 15.28 -43.04
C ASN A 551 -2.59 15.02 -42.47
N ARG A 552 -2.67 14.27 -41.36
CA ARG A 552 -3.90 14.02 -40.57
C ARG A 552 -4.06 15.07 -39.47
N LEU A 553 -4.15 16.34 -39.89
CA LEU A 553 -4.04 17.50 -38.99
C LEU A 553 -5.09 17.53 -37.86
N PRO A 554 -6.38 17.22 -38.09
CA PRO A 554 -7.37 17.21 -37.00
C PRO A 554 -7.05 16.16 -35.93
N GLN A 555 -6.60 14.97 -36.33
CA GLN A 555 -6.23 13.91 -35.39
C GLN A 555 -4.97 14.27 -34.61
N ALA A 556 -3.98 14.87 -35.27
CA ALA A 556 -2.76 15.36 -34.65
C ALA A 556 -3.08 16.39 -33.55
N GLU A 557 -3.92 17.38 -33.85
CA GLU A 557 -4.30 18.41 -32.89
C GLU A 557 -4.97 17.81 -31.64
N VAL A 558 -5.94 16.91 -31.82
CA VAL A 558 -6.65 16.25 -30.72
C VAL A 558 -5.67 15.48 -29.82
N ARG A 559 -4.77 14.69 -30.39
CA ARG A 559 -3.80 13.89 -29.62
C ARG A 559 -2.81 14.75 -28.88
N LEU A 560 -2.29 15.81 -29.50
CA LEU A 560 -1.33 16.72 -28.87
C LEU A 560 -1.97 17.48 -27.69
N ARG A 561 -3.20 17.97 -27.86
CA ARG A 561 -3.96 18.59 -26.76
C ARG A 561 -4.27 17.61 -25.64
N GLN A 562 -4.56 16.35 -25.97
CA GLN A 562 -4.75 15.30 -24.99
C GLN A 562 -3.49 15.09 -24.13
N VAL A 563 -2.31 15.03 -24.75
CA VAL A 563 -1.03 14.92 -24.01
C VAL A 563 -0.80 16.10 -23.07
N LEU A 564 -1.10 17.32 -23.52
CA LEU A 564 -0.94 18.55 -22.73
C LEU A 564 -1.85 18.62 -21.49
N ASN A 565 -2.91 17.80 -21.44
CA ASN A 565 -3.83 17.69 -20.31
C ASN A 565 -3.51 16.50 -19.40
N MET A 566 -2.44 15.73 -19.68
CA MET A 566 -2.03 14.58 -18.89
C MET A 566 -0.91 14.94 -17.89
N PRO A 567 -0.82 14.25 -16.75
CA PRO A 567 0.38 14.27 -15.93
C PRO A 567 1.52 13.59 -16.70
N ALA A 568 2.47 14.37 -17.21
CA ALA A 568 3.60 13.90 -18.00
C ALA A 568 4.87 14.68 -17.66
N ASP A 569 6.04 14.09 -17.98
CA ASP A 569 7.33 14.74 -17.75
C ASP A 569 7.48 16.00 -18.60
N THR A 570 8.24 16.97 -18.10
CA THR A 570 8.41 18.27 -18.76
C THR A 570 8.92 18.16 -20.20
N PRO A 571 9.84 17.25 -20.59
CA PRO A 571 10.24 17.13 -21.99
C PRO A 571 9.11 16.64 -22.91
N VAL A 572 8.24 15.75 -22.41
CA VAL A 572 7.08 15.24 -23.18
C VAL A 572 6.07 16.37 -23.41
N LEU A 573 5.76 17.14 -22.37
CA LEU A 573 4.89 18.31 -22.47
C LEU A 573 5.47 19.40 -23.37
N GLY A 574 6.76 19.69 -23.23
CA GLY A 574 7.51 20.62 -24.08
C GLY A 574 7.43 20.24 -25.56
N MET A 575 7.71 18.97 -25.87
CA MET A 575 7.66 18.48 -27.23
C MET A 575 6.23 18.44 -27.78
N ALA A 576 5.22 18.11 -26.97
CA ALA A 576 3.81 18.17 -27.37
C ALA A 576 3.36 19.59 -27.72
N ALA A 577 3.70 20.58 -26.89
CA ALA A 577 3.37 21.98 -27.16
C ALA A 577 4.08 22.52 -28.39
N PHE A 578 5.34 22.15 -28.60
CA PHE A 578 6.06 22.53 -29.81
C PHE A 578 5.44 21.93 -31.07
N GLN A 579 5.06 20.65 -31.05
CA GLN A 579 4.40 20.02 -32.19
C GLN A 579 3.02 20.63 -32.47
N LEU A 580 2.30 21.05 -31.42
CA LEU A 580 1.04 21.76 -31.56
C LEU A 580 1.25 23.16 -32.15
N ALA A 581 2.27 23.89 -31.69
CA ALA A 581 2.65 25.19 -32.24
C ALA A 581 3.02 25.09 -33.74
N LEU A 582 3.78 24.05 -34.12
CA LEU A 582 4.11 23.78 -35.52
C LEU A 582 2.88 23.48 -36.38
N LEU A 583 1.89 22.79 -35.83
CA LEU A 583 0.65 22.48 -36.54
C LEU A 583 -0.19 23.75 -36.76
N LEU A 584 -0.37 24.54 -35.71
CA LEU A 584 -1.20 25.76 -35.75
C LEU A 584 -0.55 26.89 -36.56
N SER A 585 0.79 26.93 -36.67
CA SER A 585 1.50 27.94 -37.45
C SER A 585 1.34 27.76 -38.96
N GLN A 586 1.00 26.55 -39.42
CA GLN A 586 0.79 26.23 -40.83
C GLN A 586 -0.57 26.73 -41.35
N GLU A 587 -1.48 27.11 -40.46
CA GLU A 587 -2.81 27.60 -40.84
C GLU A 587 -2.81 29.09 -41.22
N ALA A 588 -3.70 29.46 -42.14
CA ALA A 588 -3.83 30.85 -42.60
C ALA A 588 -4.54 31.77 -41.59
N ASP A 589 -5.25 31.20 -40.60
CA ASP A 589 -6.02 31.96 -39.61
C ASP A 589 -5.11 32.67 -38.59
N ALA A 590 -5.32 33.98 -38.43
CA ALA A 590 -4.59 34.83 -37.50
C ALA A 590 -4.86 34.48 -36.02
N ALA A 591 -6.01 33.90 -35.69
CA ALA A 591 -6.27 33.42 -34.33
C ALA A 591 -5.44 32.17 -34.00
N ARG A 592 -5.45 31.18 -34.90
CA ARG A 592 -4.61 29.97 -34.83
C ARG A 592 -3.11 30.30 -34.72
N ARG A 593 -2.60 31.25 -35.51
CA ARG A 593 -1.19 31.69 -35.43
C ARG A 593 -0.82 32.35 -34.10
N ARG A 594 -1.73 33.13 -33.51
CA ARG A 594 -1.53 33.68 -32.16
C ARG A 594 -1.46 32.57 -31.12
N GLU A 595 -2.34 31.57 -31.23
CA GLU A 595 -2.29 30.39 -30.36
C GLU A 595 -0.97 29.61 -30.54
N ALA A 596 -0.48 29.46 -31.77
CA ALA A 596 0.81 28.84 -32.06
C ALA A 596 1.97 29.51 -31.30
N GLY A 597 1.98 30.86 -31.24
CA GLY A 597 2.98 31.61 -30.50
C GLY A 597 2.93 31.36 -28.98
N GLN A 598 1.73 31.25 -28.41
CA GLN A 598 1.54 30.94 -26.99
C GLN A 598 2.03 29.52 -26.66
N TRP A 599 1.78 28.54 -27.54
CA TRP A 599 2.26 27.18 -27.35
C TRP A 599 3.78 27.05 -27.53
N ALA A 600 4.38 27.79 -28.47
CA ALA A 600 5.84 27.86 -28.59
C ALA A 600 6.50 28.43 -27.33
N GLU A 601 5.87 29.43 -26.70
CA GLU A 601 6.32 29.97 -25.41
C GLU A 601 6.17 28.97 -24.27
N LYS A 602 5.03 28.25 -24.19
CA LYS A 602 4.86 27.17 -23.21
C LYS A 602 5.87 26.03 -23.40
N ALA A 603 6.23 25.69 -24.64
CA ALA A 603 7.27 24.71 -24.89
C ALA A 603 8.62 25.12 -24.28
N LEU A 604 8.97 26.40 -24.35
CA LEU A 604 10.19 26.96 -23.74
C LEU A 604 10.11 27.05 -22.21
N LEU A 605 8.91 27.20 -21.63
CA LEU A 605 8.73 27.10 -20.18
C LEU A 605 9.05 25.69 -19.66
N TRP A 606 8.68 24.66 -20.42
CA TRP A 606 8.98 23.28 -20.05
C TRP A 606 10.39 22.82 -20.44
N MET A 607 10.94 23.36 -21.53
CA MET A 607 12.28 23.07 -22.04
C MET A 607 13.06 24.37 -22.30
N PRO A 608 13.62 25.01 -21.25
CA PRO A 608 14.36 26.25 -21.40
C PRO A 608 15.57 26.09 -22.35
N GLY A 609 15.74 27.04 -23.28
CA GLY A 609 16.87 27.06 -24.20
C GLY A 609 16.77 26.08 -25.39
N TRP A 610 15.63 25.42 -25.59
CA TRP A 610 15.48 24.49 -26.72
C TRP A 610 15.38 25.24 -28.07
N GLU A 611 16.46 25.20 -28.85
CA GLU A 611 16.64 25.99 -30.10
C GLU A 611 15.49 25.89 -31.10
N PRO A 612 14.91 24.71 -31.41
CA PRO A 612 13.80 24.62 -32.36
C PRO A 612 12.57 25.44 -31.94
N ALA A 613 12.27 25.49 -30.63
CA ALA A 613 11.15 26.27 -30.13
C ALA A 613 11.46 27.78 -30.10
N LEU A 614 12.72 28.17 -29.88
CA LEU A 614 13.18 29.56 -29.99
C LEU A 614 13.03 30.09 -31.42
N ASP A 615 13.51 29.33 -32.41
CA ASP A 615 13.41 29.68 -33.83
C ASP A 615 11.95 29.82 -34.26
N LEU A 616 11.09 28.86 -33.89
CA LEU A 616 9.66 28.94 -34.19
C LEU A 616 9.00 30.18 -33.57
N LYS A 617 9.33 30.50 -32.32
CA LYS A 617 8.82 31.70 -31.64
C LYS A 617 9.25 32.97 -32.36
N GLN A 618 10.52 33.08 -32.76
CA GLN A 618 11.05 34.23 -33.50
C GLN A 618 10.33 34.40 -34.84
N ARG A 619 10.19 33.32 -35.62
CA ARG A 619 9.48 33.35 -36.91
C ARG A 619 8.06 33.88 -36.75
N LEU A 620 7.30 33.36 -35.77
CA LEU A 620 5.93 33.77 -35.50
C LEU A 620 5.80 35.24 -35.02
N GLN A 621 6.86 35.82 -34.45
CA GLN A 621 6.90 37.23 -34.06
C GLN A 621 7.23 38.15 -35.25
N THR A 622 8.04 37.68 -36.21
CA THR A 622 8.42 38.45 -37.42
C THR A 622 7.36 38.47 -38.52
N THR A 623 6.36 37.58 -38.48
CA THR A 623 5.26 37.53 -39.47
C THR A 623 4.03 38.37 -39.07
N LYS A 624 4.16 39.28 -38.10
CA LYS A 624 3.19 40.36 -37.85
C LYS A 624 3.38 41.47 -38.86
#